data_AF-A0A1H9WIW8-F1
#
_entry.id   AF-A0A1H9WIW8-F1
#
_cell.length_a   1.000
_cell.length_b   1.000
_cell.length_c   1.000
_cell.angle_alpha   90.00
_cell.angle_beta   90.00
_cell.angle_gamma   90.00
#
_symmetry.space_group_name_H-M   'P 1'
#
loop_
_entity.id
_entity.type
_entity.pdbx_description
1 polymer ?
#
loop_
_entity_poly.entity_id
_entity_poly.type
_entity_poly.pdbx_seq_one_letter_code
_entity_poly.pdbx_strand_id
1 'polypeptide(L)'
;MRRVLTFLSALLLGLSSLFLAPVMALAHPAPGPGPISGYAAGDAVLGTGASAQHLTFAMVDSSHGDRGTISYTNAAAGVAYNASVMAVEATNSGARFAYTVPSTAPASVRGLIIVWQVKDNSPDTAAFKVAASTNQALDMVDHGFMPTNSYTVSSGGLDTAWASTYGQRGFALGNAAFGTSPSQHLAFVVLDYGMTGDTGVAFYANLTSPLTYQAPTPVVRVDGHSAWFAYTIPAGSSLAGTNVAWKVTDNAPDMVGFSVAPSASAAAMMVNAGFSPTNAYNVSTGDIAVVQLRPAPRLLGHASGDVWFGPRGARQMMSFAVYDYAFAPDRGSVAYRNLSAGIAYRAYVHDVRVTPHTAYFDYVVPTGSLKGTILVWKVSDHGKRHDHVGFSVASSLSAAQSMVEHGFTPTNQYTVTRGNLTVHMP
;
A
#
# COMPACT_ATOMS: atom_id res chain seq x y z
N MET A 1 10.89 -21.83 -56.16
CA MET A 1 9.76 -20.89 -55.94
C MET A 1 8.76 -21.46 -54.93
N ARG A 2 9.12 -21.51 -53.63
CA ARG A 2 8.24 -22.06 -52.56
C ARG A 2 8.56 -21.50 -51.16
N ARG A 3 8.97 -20.23 -51.07
CA ARG A 3 9.32 -19.54 -49.80
C ARG A 3 8.68 -18.15 -49.62
N VAL A 4 7.70 -17.79 -50.45
CA VAL A 4 7.06 -16.45 -50.41
C VAL A 4 5.64 -16.47 -49.82
N LEU A 5 5.06 -17.65 -49.53
CA LEU A 5 3.65 -17.77 -49.12
C LEU A 5 3.38 -17.77 -47.61
N THR A 6 4.39 -17.78 -46.74
CA THR A 6 4.17 -17.78 -45.27
C THR A 6 4.26 -16.40 -44.62
N PHE A 7 4.70 -15.37 -45.35
CA PHE A 7 4.80 -13.99 -44.85
C PHE A 7 3.52 -13.16 -45.06
N LEU A 8 2.53 -13.68 -45.79
CA LEU A 8 1.29 -12.96 -46.10
C LEU A 8 0.15 -13.23 -45.10
N SER A 9 0.30 -14.21 -44.19
CA SER A 9 -0.75 -14.62 -43.25
C SER A 9 -0.81 -13.77 -41.98
N ALA A 10 0.24 -12.99 -41.67
CA ALA A 10 0.25 -12.08 -40.52
C ALA A 10 -0.22 -10.65 -40.88
N LEU A 11 -0.39 -10.35 -42.17
CA LEU A 11 -0.77 -9.01 -42.65
C LEU A 11 -2.27 -8.90 -43.03
N LEU A 12 -3.03 -10.01 -43.00
CA LEU A 12 -4.37 -10.10 -43.62
C LEU A 12 -5.51 -10.58 -42.70
N LEU A 13 -5.33 -10.61 -41.38
CA LEU A 13 -6.45 -10.77 -40.44
C LEU A 13 -6.55 -9.54 -39.54
N GLY A 14 -7.39 -8.60 -39.97
CA GLY A 14 -7.80 -7.42 -39.18
C GLY A 14 -8.27 -6.23 -40.03
N LEU A 15 -7.87 -6.15 -41.30
CA LEU A 15 -8.37 -5.14 -42.25
C LEU A 15 -9.70 -5.59 -42.86
N SER A 16 -10.77 -5.45 -42.09
CA SER A 16 -12.10 -5.21 -42.64
C SER A 16 -12.77 -4.08 -41.86
N SER A 17 -12.61 -2.86 -42.42
CA SER A 17 -13.56 -1.76 -42.37
C SER A 17 -14.41 -1.60 -41.09
N LEU A 18 -13.93 -0.78 -40.17
CA LEU A 18 -14.77 0.11 -39.37
C LEU A 18 -14.01 1.42 -39.20
N PHE A 19 -14.41 2.45 -39.95
CA PHE A 19 -14.12 3.83 -39.61
C PHE A 19 -14.85 4.13 -38.28
N LEU A 20 -14.22 3.77 -37.16
CA LEU A 20 -14.63 4.25 -35.86
C LEU A 20 -14.03 5.65 -35.71
N ALA A 21 -14.91 6.65 -35.64
CA ALA A 21 -14.56 7.98 -35.16
C ALA A 21 -13.77 7.84 -33.83
N PRO A 22 -12.84 8.75 -33.53
CA PRO A 22 -12.10 8.72 -32.27
C PRO A 22 -13.10 8.80 -31.11
N VAL A 23 -13.46 7.66 -30.55
CA VAL A 23 -14.14 7.59 -29.27
C VAL A 23 -13.07 7.97 -28.28
N MET A 24 -13.10 9.23 -27.84
CA MET A 24 -12.48 9.66 -26.60
C MET A 24 -13.03 8.75 -25.50
N ALA A 25 -12.32 7.65 -25.20
CA ALA A 25 -12.55 6.92 -23.97
C ALA A 25 -12.22 7.92 -22.85
N LEU A 26 -13.27 8.41 -22.18
CA LEU A 26 -13.10 9.13 -20.93
C LEU A 26 -12.38 8.15 -20.00
N ALA A 27 -11.13 8.46 -19.66
CA ALA A 27 -10.44 7.80 -18.56
C ALA A 27 -11.41 7.85 -17.37
N HIS A 28 -11.78 6.69 -16.84
CA HIS A 28 -12.50 6.63 -15.58
C HIS A 28 -11.74 7.49 -14.56
N PRO A 29 -12.43 8.26 -13.69
CA PRO A 29 -11.77 9.08 -12.69
C PRO A 29 -10.74 8.22 -11.94
N ALA A 30 -9.55 8.79 -11.74
CA ALA A 30 -8.43 8.10 -11.10
C ALA A 30 -8.95 7.37 -9.85
N PRO A 31 -8.76 6.05 -9.74
CA PRO A 31 -9.31 5.24 -8.66
C PRO A 31 -9.08 5.82 -7.27
N GLY A 32 -10.04 5.63 -6.37
CA GLY A 32 -9.86 6.01 -4.96
C GLY A 32 -8.74 5.21 -4.30
N PRO A 33 -8.11 5.72 -3.22
CA PRO A 33 -7.17 4.94 -2.43
C PRO A 33 -7.93 3.89 -1.62
N GLY A 34 -7.98 2.65 -2.13
CA GLY A 34 -8.62 1.51 -1.47
C GLY A 34 -7.70 0.29 -1.45
N PRO A 35 -7.96 -0.70 -0.56
CA PRO A 35 -7.20 -1.95 -0.56
C PRO A 35 -7.39 -2.70 -1.88
N ILE A 36 -6.43 -3.55 -2.23
CA ILE A 36 -6.45 -4.30 -3.49
C ILE A 36 -7.00 -5.71 -3.26
N SER A 37 -7.78 -6.21 -4.20
CA SER A 37 -8.30 -7.58 -4.26
C SER A 37 -7.25 -8.53 -4.83
N GLY A 38 -6.39 -8.06 -5.73
CA GLY A 38 -5.37 -8.87 -6.36
C GLY A 38 -4.40 -8.02 -7.16
N TYR A 39 -3.37 -8.66 -7.71
CA TYR A 39 -2.41 -7.98 -8.57
C TYR A 39 -1.92 -8.89 -9.70
N ALA A 40 -1.36 -8.24 -10.71
CA ALA A 40 -0.62 -8.89 -11.77
C ALA A 40 0.61 -8.06 -12.14
N ALA A 41 1.76 -8.71 -12.18
CA ALA A 41 3.00 -8.10 -12.66
C ALA A 41 3.72 -9.11 -13.56
N GLY A 42 4.46 -8.59 -14.54
CA GLY A 42 5.21 -9.47 -15.41
C GLY A 42 6.04 -8.73 -16.43
N ASP A 43 6.99 -9.47 -16.96
CA ASP A 43 7.79 -9.10 -18.12
C ASP A 43 7.70 -10.23 -19.14
N ALA A 44 6.73 -10.15 -20.05
CA ALA A 44 6.42 -11.24 -20.96
C ALA A 44 7.08 -11.03 -22.33
N VAL A 45 8.05 -11.88 -22.66
CA VAL A 45 8.55 -12.01 -24.04
C VAL A 45 7.68 -13.03 -24.79
N LEU A 46 7.03 -12.57 -25.85
CA LEU A 46 6.09 -13.34 -26.66
C LEU A 46 6.70 -13.66 -28.04
N GLY A 47 6.75 -14.94 -28.38
CA GLY A 47 7.38 -15.42 -29.62
C GLY A 47 8.91 -15.56 -29.50
N THR A 48 9.61 -15.70 -30.63
CA THR A 48 11.06 -15.91 -30.65
C THR A 48 11.76 -15.05 -31.70
N GLY A 49 13.06 -14.81 -31.50
CA GLY A 49 13.94 -14.12 -32.46
C GLY A 49 13.59 -12.64 -32.67
N ALA A 50 13.86 -12.12 -33.87
CA ALA A 50 13.66 -10.71 -34.22
C ALA A 50 12.18 -10.26 -34.21
N SER A 51 11.23 -11.21 -34.17
CA SER A 51 9.78 -10.98 -34.06
C SER A 51 9.24 -11.04 -32.63
N ALA A 52 10.13 -11.18 -31.64
CA ALA A 52 9.72 -11.18 -30.23
C ALA A 52 9.02 -9.86 -29.89
N GLN A 53 7.87 -9.99 -29.23
CA GLN A 53 7.12 -8.87 -28.66
C GLN A 53 7.40 -8.86 -27.17
N HIS A 54 7.52 -7.67 -26.59
CA HIS A 54 7.80 -7.52 -25.18
C HIS A 54 6.64 -6.78 -24.53
N LEU A 55 6.01 -7.39 -23.55
CA LEU A 55 4.91 -6.85 -22.79
C LEU A 55 5.31 -6.81 -21.31
N THR A 56 5.64 -5.63 -20.81
CA THR A 56 5.94 -5.41 -19.39
C THR A 56 4.74 -4.73 -18.74
N PHE A 57 4.35 -5.17 -17.54
CA PHE A 57 3.19 -4.64 -16.88
C PHE A 57 3.25 -4.77 -15.36
N ALA A 58 2.55 -3.87 -14.69
CA ALA A 58 2.27 -3.92 -13.26
C ALA A 58 0.89 -3.31 -13.02
N MET A 59 0.03 -4.04 -12.31
CA MET A 59 -1.34 -3.61 -12.07
C MET A 59 -1.94 -4.25 -10.82
N VAL A 60 -2.96 -3.60 -10.28
CA VAL A 60 -3.75 -4.04 -9.14
C VAL A 60 -5.24 -3.97 -9.47
N ASP A 61 -5.95 -5.00 -9.05
CA ASP A 61 -7.40 -5.10 -9.00
C ASP A 61 -7.86 -4.52 -7.67
N SER A 62 -8.78 -3.54 -7.69
CA SER A 62 -9.30 -2.95 -6.46
C SER A 62 -10.77 -2.58 -6.56
N SER A 63 -11.50 -2.86 -5.47
CA SER A 63 -12.86 -2.36 -5.23
C SER A 63 -13.04 -0.83 -5.36
N HIS A 64 -11.96 -0.05 -5.29
CA HIS A 64 -11.98 1.41 -5.41
C HIS A 64 -11.48 1.92 -6.77
N GLY A 65 -11.27 0.98 -7.71
CA GLY A 65 -10.87 1.19 -9.10
C GLY A 65 -9.48 0.62 -9.40
N ASP A 66 -9.35 0.02 -10.57
CA ASP A 66 -8.12 -0.66 -10.96
C ASP A 66 -7.03 0.31 -11.39
N ARG A 67 -5.78 -0.06 -11.09
CA ARG A 67 -4.61 0.75 -11.45
C ARG A 67 -3.59 -0.12 -12.14
N GLY A 68 -2.91 0.42 -13.14
CA GLY A 68 -1.82 -0.28 -13.77
C GLY A 68 -1.24 0.44 -14.96
N THR A 69 -0.04 0.02 -15.31
CA THR A 69 0.72 0.52 -16.46
C THR A 69 1.21 -0.66 -17.27
N ILE A 70 1.22 -0.48 -18.58
CA ILE A 70 1.72 -1.44 -19.56
C ILE A 70 2.72 -0.75 -20.46
N SER A 71 3.83 -1.42 -20.72
CA SER A 71 4.74 -1.11 -21.82
C SER A 71 4.70 -2.25 -22.82
N TYR A 72 4.46 -1.91 -24.09
CA TYR A 72 4.49 -2.89 -25.17
C TYR A 72 5.48 -2.46 -26.23
N THR A 73 6.31 -3.39 -26.68
CA THR A 73 7.19 -3.22 -27.84
C THR A 73 7.13 -4.41 -28.78
N ASN A 74 7.23 -4.13 -30.08
CA ASN A 74 7.37 -5.09 -31.15
C ASN A 74 8.28 -4.47 -32.20
N ALA A 75 9.56 -4.80 -32.11
CA ALA A 75 10.59 -4.21 -32.97
C ALA A 75 10.35 -4.55 -34.45
N ALA A 76 9.91 -5.77 -34.77
CA ALA A 76 9.63 -6.17 -36.15
C ALA A 76 8.47 -5.39 -36.78
N ALA A 77 7.47 -5.00 -35.98
CA ALA A 77 6.34 -4.20 -36.44
C ALA A 77 6.57 -2.68 -36.31
N GLY A 78 7.69 -2.25 -35.71
CA GLY A 78 7.96 -0.84 -35.41
C GLY A 78 6.95 -0.24 -34.43
N VAL A 79 6.42 -1.04 -33.50
CA VAL A 79 5.42 -0.61 -32.51
C VAL A 79 6.06 -0.53 -31.13
N ALA A 80 5.92 0.61 -30.46
CA ALA A 80 6.30 0.79 -29.06
C ALA A 80 5.36 1.82 -28.42
N TYR A 81 4.83 1.53 -27.23
CA TYR A 81 3.99 2.48 -26.49
C TYR A 81 3.86 2.09 -25.01
N ASN A 82 3.49 3.08 -24.19
CA ASN A 82 3.06 2.89 -22.81
C ASN A 82 1.57 3.22 -22.68
N ALA A 83 0.81 2.46 -21.89
CA ALA A 83 -0.61 2.67 -21.70
C ALA A 83 -0.99 2.50 -20.23
N SER A 84 -1.98 3.26 -19.78
CA SER A 84 -2.65 3.03 -18.50
C SER A 84 -3.75 1.99 -18.67
N VAL A 85 -3.89 1.13 -17.67
CA VAL A 85 -4.93 0.11 -17.63
C VAL A 85 -6.27 0.75 -17.27
N MET A 86 -7.35 0.29 -17.89
CA MET A 86 -8.71 0.77 -17.61
C MET A 86 -9.51 -0.18 -16.70
N ALA A 87 -9.17 -1.47 -16.71
CA ALA A 87 -9.82 -2.50 -15.91
C ALA A 87 -8.89 -3.69 -15.73
N VAL A 88 -8.95 -4.32 -14.56
CA VAL A 88 -8.15 -5.47 -14.13
C VAL A 88 -9.05 -6.44 -13.38
N GLU A 89 -8.93 -7.71 -13.69
CA GLU A 89 -9.35 -8.77 -12.80
C GLU A 89 -8.16 -9.68 -12.54
N ALA A 90 -7.75 -9.80 -11.28
CA ALA A 90 -6.57 -10.58 -10.89
C ALA A 90 -6.93 -11.71 -9.93
N THR A 91 -6.43 -12.91 -10.23
CA THR A 91 -6.65 -14.13 -9.43
C THR A 91 -5.32 -14.82 -9.13
N ASN A 92 -5.35 -15.88 -8.33
CA ASN A 92 -4.18 -16.71 -7.99
C ASN A 92 -3.54 -17.47 -9.17
N SER A 93 -4.17 -17.46 -10.34
CA SER A 93 -3.79 -18.31 -11.48
C SER A 93 -3.70 -17.56 -12.80
N GLY A 94 -3.82 -16.24 -12.75
CA GLY A 94 -3.85 -15.40 -13.92
C GLY A 94 -4.59 -14.09 -13.69
N ALA A 95 -4.49 -13.22 -14.68
CA ALA A 95 -5.16 -11.94 -14.69
C ALA A 95 -5.69 -11.60 -16.08
N ARG A 96 -6.73 -10.77 -16.12
CA ARG A 96 -7.29 -10.16 -17.32
C ARG A 96 -7.23 -8.67 -17.16
N PHE A 97 -6.86 -7.96 -18.23
CA PHE A 97 -6.79 -6.51 -18.17
C PHE A 97 -6.99 -5.88 -19.53
N ALA A 98 -7.55 -4.68 -19.53
CA ALA A 98 -7.84 -3.93 -20.74
C ALA A 98 -7.13 -2.56 -20.73
N TYR A 99 -6.72 -2.11 -21.91
CA TYR A 99 -6.23 -0.75 -22.11
C TYR A 99 -6.53 -0.26 -23.52
N THR A 100 -6.51 1.07 -23.70
CA THR A 100 -6.56 1.68 -25.03
C THR A 100 -5.15 2.04 -25.46
N VAL A 101 -4.75 1.61 -26.66
CA VAL A 101 -3.47 1.98 -27.25
C VAL A 101 -3.42 3.51 -27.40
N PRO A 102 -2.39 4.19 -26.84
CA PRO A 102 -2.39 5.64 -26.71
C PRO A 102 -2.27 6.35 -28.06
N SER A 103 -2.62 7.63 -28.06
CA SER A 103 -2.47 8.52 -29.21
C SER A 103 -1.01 8.76 -29.62
N THR A 104 -0.03 8.36 -28.82
CA THR A 104 1.40 8.43 -29.17
C THR A 104 1.88 7.22 -29.98
N ALA A 105 1.10 6.13 -30.02
CA ALA A 105 1.44 4.92 -30.77
C ALA A 105 1.32 5.10 -32.29
N PRO A 106 1.92 4.20 -33.10
CA PRO A 106 1.75 4.19 -34.56
C PRO A 106 0.28 4.15 -34.98
N ALA A 107 -0.03 4.80 -36.11
CA ALA A 107 -1.39 4.94 -36.62
C ALA A 107 -2.09 3.60 -36.90
N SER A 108 -1.32 2.53 -37.14
CA SER A 108 -1.85 1.18 -37.38
C SER A 108 -2.51 0.54 -36.15
N VAL A 109 -2.19 1.00 -34.94
CA VAL A 109 -2.67 0.39 -33.68
C VAL A 109 -3.28 1.39 -32.71
N ARG A 110 -3.11 2.69 -32.96
CA ARG A 110 -3.64 3.76 -32.10
C ARG A 110 -5.15 3.65 -31.91
N GLY A 111 -5.61 3.77 -30.67
CA GLY A 111 -7.03 3.73 -30.32
C GLY A 111 -7.64 2.33 -30.25
N LEU A 112 -6.89 1.27 -30.60
CA LEU A 112 -7.36 -0.10 -30.38
C LEU A 112 -7.53 -0.35 -28.89
N ILE A 113 -8.59 -1.04 -28.52
CA ILE A 113 -8.83 -1.49 -27.15
C ILE A 113 -8.37 -2.94 -27.06
N ILE A 114 -7.27 -3.18 -26.35
CA ILE A 114 -6.67 -4.50 -26.24
C ILE A 114 -7.03 -5.07 -24.87
N VAL A 115 -7.55 -6.30 -24.88
CA VAL A 115 -7.79 -7.09 -23.68
C VAL A 115 -6.79 -8.23 -23.66
N TRP A 116 -5.96 -8.28 -22.62
CA TRP A 116 -5.04 -9.38 -22.35
C TRP A 116 -5.61 -10.34 -21.34
N GLN A 117 -5.19 -11.58 -21.50
CA GLN A 117 -5.29 -12.63 -20.50
C GLN A 117 -3.89 -13.21 -20.31
N VAL A 118 -3.39 -13.13 -19.08
CA VAL A 118 -2.14 -13.73 -18.66
C VAL A 118 -2.43 -14.85 -17.67
N LYS A 119 -1.71 -15.96 -17.76
CA LYS A 119 -1.80 -17.06 -16.81
C LYS A 119 -0.41 -17.35 -16.29
N ASP A 120 -0.33 -17.33 -14.97
CA ASP A 120 0.83 -17.76 -14.20
C ASP A 120 0.74 -19.29 -14.05
N ASN A 121 1.49 -19.99 -14.90
CA ASN A 121 1.46 -21.45 -14.99
C ASN A 121 2.82 -22.00 -15.41
N SER A 122 3.00 -23.32 -15.41
CA SER A 122 4.26 -23.92 -15.86
C SER A 122 4.07 -24.64 -17.20
N PRO A 123 4.40 -24.01 -18.36
CA PRO A 123 4.95 -22.66 -18.56
C PRO A 123 3.90 -21.55 -18.67
N ASP A 124 4.30 -20.32 -18.33
CA ASP A 124 3.47 -19.11 -18.38
C ASP A 124 2.89 -18.86 -19.77
N THR A 125 1.66 -18.33 -19.82
CA THR A 125 0.98 -18.02 -21.08
C THR A 125 0.37 -16.63 -21.11
N ALA A 126 0.39 -16.00 -22.28
CA ALA A 126 -0.24 -14.71 -22.52
C ALA A 126 -1.01 -14.74 -23.84
N ALA A 127 -2.19 -14.12 -23.83
CA ALA A 127 -3.13 -14.16 -24.93
C ALA A 127 -3.89 -12.84 -24.99
N PHE A 128 -4.31 -12.40 -26.17
CA PHE A 128 -5.05 -11.14 -26.30
C PHE A 128 -6.15 -11.20 -27.34
N LYS A 129 -7.06 -10.23 -27.23
CA LYS A 129 -8.11 -9.93 -28.19
C LYS A 129 -8.32 -8.42 -28.28
N VAL A 130 -8.71 -7.95 -29.46
CA VAL A 130 -9.10 -6.54 -29.66
C VAL A 130 -10.61 -6.42 -29.46
N ALA A 131 -11.02 -5.54 -28.55
CA ALA A 131 -12.42 -5.21 -28.32
C ALA A 131 -12.88 -4.09 -29.26
N ALA A 132 -14.13 -4.17 -29.72
CA ALA A 132 -14.76 -3.17 -30.57
C ALA A 132 -15.27 -1.94 -29.79
N SER A 133 -15.40 -2.04 -28.47
CA SER A 133 -15.85 -0.95 -27.59
C SER A 133 -15.34 -1.14 -26.16
N THR A 134 -15.37 -0.06 -25.37
CA THR A 134 -15.04 -0.11 -23.93
C THR A 134 -15.94 -1.08 -23.17
N ASN A 135 -17.26 -1.06 -23.41
CA ASN A 135 -18.19 -1.96 -22.73
C ASN A 135 -17.88 -3.44 -23.01
N GLN A 136 -17.49 -3.75 -24.26
CA GLN A 136 -17.06 -5.11 -24.59
C GLN A 136 -15.74 -5.47 -23.89
N ALA A 137 -14.80 -4.53 -23.78
CA ALA A 137 -13.54 -4.78 -23.10
C ALA A 137 -13.74 -5.07 -21.61
N LEU A 138 -14.60 -4.29 -20.94
CA LEU A 138 -14.98 -4.50 -19.54
C LEU A 138 -15.64 -5.88 -19.35
N ASP A 139 -16.59 -6.23 -20.22
CA ASP A 139 -17.24 -7.56 -20.20
C ASP A 139 -16.23 -8.72 -20.39
N MET A 140 -15.25 -8.53 -21.28
CA MET A 140 -14.18 -9.52 -21.49
C MET A 140 -13.22 -9.62 -20.30
N VAL A 141 -13.00 -8.53 -19.55
CA VAL A 141 -12.22 -8.56 -18.31
C VAL A 141 -13.01 -9.34 -17.27
N ASP A 142 -14.25 -8.95 -16.97
CA ASP A 142 -15.06 -9.55 -15.90
C ASP A 142 -15.43 -11.03 -16.15
N HIS A 143 -15.83 -11.36 -17.38
CA HIS A 143 -16.38 -12.69 -17.71
C HIS A 143 -15.41 -13.55 -18.52
N GLY A 144 -14.27 -13.00 -18.94
CA GLY A 144 -13.30 -13.68 -19.80
C GLY A 144 -13.67 -13.67 -21.28
N PHE A 145 -12.77 -14.23 -22.08
CA PHE A 145 -12.93 -14.32 -23.53
C PHE A 145 -12.16 -15.51 -24.09
N MET A 146 -12.52 -15.94 -25.30
CA MET A 146 -11.69 -16.85 -26.09
C MET A 146 -10.68 -16.02 -26.89
N PRO A 147 -9.37 -16.11 -26.58
CA PRO A 147 -8.36 -15.32 -27.25
C PRO A 147 -8.17 -15.78 -28.69
N THR A 148 -7.84 -14.84 -29.58
CA THR A 148 -7.52 -15.14 -30.98
C THR A 148 -6.08 -15.63 -31.15
N ASN A 149 -5.21 -15.32 -30.19
CA ASN A 149 -3.80 -15.70 -30.17
C ASN A 149 -3.41 -16.16 -28.77
N SER A 150 -2.55 -17.16 -28.66
CA SER A 150 -1.97 -17.59 -27.38
C SER A 150 -0.48 -17.82 -27.57
N TYR A 151 0.31 -17.26 -26.67
CA TYR A 151 1.77 -17.36 -26.65
C TYR A 151 2.21 -18.02 -25.35
N THR A 152 3.22 -18.88 -25.44
CA THR A 152 4.02 -19.25 -24.27
C THR A 152 5.01 -18.14 -24.01
N VAL A 153 5.13 -17.70 -22.76
CA VAL A 153 6.11 -16.69 -22.35
C VAL A 153 7.49 -17.35 -22.35
N SER A 154 8.38 -16.83 -23.18
CA SER A 154 9.71 -17.43 -23.36
C SER A 154 10.72 -17.01 -22.30
N SER A 155 10.52 -15.85 -21.67
CA SER A 155 11.40 -15.28 -20.66
C SER A 155 10.73 -14.09 -19.93
N GLY A 156 11.32 -13.69 -18.79
CA GLY A 156 10.93 -12.55 -17.94
C GLY A 156 9.91 -12.92 -16.85
N GLY A 157 8.92 -13.76 -17.17
CA GLY A 157 8.02 -14.40 -16.20
C GLY A 157 6.81 -13.57 -15.82
N LEU A 158 5.85 -14.20 -15.15
CA LEU A 158 4.60 -13.63 -14.69
C LEU A 158 4.38 -13.94 -13.20
N ASP A 159 3.69 -13.06 -12.49
CA ASP A 159 3.24 -13.30 -11.13
C ASP A 159 1.83 -12.72 -10.95
N THR A 160 0.91 -13.56 -10.46
CA THR A 160 -0.46 -13.15 -10.18
C THR A 160 -0.91 -13.69 -8.85
N ALA A 161 -1.53 -12.85 -8.02
CA ALA A 161 -2.03 -13.29 -6.73
C ALA A 161 -3.32 -12.57 -6.32
N TRP A 162 -4.16 -13.28 -5.58
CA TRP A 162 -5.15 -12.65 -4.71
C TRP A 162 -4.45 -12.01 -3.52
N ALA A 163 -4.90 -10.83 -3.13
CA ALA A 163 -4.37 -10.07 -2.01
C ALA A 163 -5.41 -10.01 -0.88
N SER A 164 -4.94 -10.22 0.36
CA SER A 164 -5.77 -9.98 1.52
C SER A 164 -5.98 -8.48 1.71
N THR A 165 -7.22 -8.03 1.79
CA THR A 165 -7.50 -6.63 2.16
C THR A 165 -7.29 -6.37 3.66
N TYR A 166 -7.25 -7.43 4.48
CA TYR A 166 -7.11 -7.31 5.93
C TYR A 166 -5.67 -6.97 6.32
N GLY A 167 -5.50 -5.85 7.04
CA GLY A 167 -4.21 -5.41 7.58
C GLY A 167 -3.32 -4.67 6.58
N GLN A 168 -3.74 -4.49 5.33
CA GLN A 168 -2.99 -3.76 4.32
C GLN A 168 -2.86 -2.28 4.72
N ARG A 169 -1.63 -1.78 4.78
CA ARG A 169 -1.27 -0.39 5.13
C ARG A 169 -0.95 0.44 3.89
N GLY A 170 -0.52 -0.19 2.82
CA GLY A 170 -0.24 0.49 1.58
C GLY A 170 0.19 -0.48 0.49
N PHE A 171 0.34 0.07 -0.71
CA PHE A 171 0.94 -0.64 -1.82
C PHE A 171 1.67 0.33 -2.74
N ALA A 172 2.59 -0.21 -3.52
CA ALA A 172 3.14 0.49 -4.66
C ALA A 172 3.20 -0.46 -5.85
N LEU A 173 3.02 0.11 -7.04
CA LEU A 173 3.25 -0.57 -8.29
C LEU A 173 3.99 0.35 -9.24
N GLY A 174 4.67 -0.23 -10.22
CA GLY A 174 5.24 0.56 -11.29
C GLY A 174 5.88 -0.27 -12.37
N ASN A 175 6.07 0.35 -13.53
CA ASN A 175 6.79 -0.19 -14.66
C ASN A 175 7.71 0.91 -15.19
N ALA A 176 8.91 0.98 -14.62
CA ALA A 176 9.84 2.06 -14.82
C ALA A 176 11.00 1.65 -15.72
N ALA A 177 11.25 2.43 -16.76
CA ALA A 177 12.46 2.35 -17.58
C ALA A 177 13.44 3.46 -17.16
N PHE A 178 14.67 3.11 -16.81
CA PHE A 178 15.67 4.05 -16.29
C PHE A 178 17.10 3.72 -16.75
N GLY A 179 18.03 4.65 -16.51
CA GLY A 179 19.39 4.58 -17.01
C GLY A 179 19.52 5.10 -18.45
N THR A 180 20.73 5.56 -18.81
CA THR A 180 20.98 6.23 -20.11
C THR A 180 21.45 5.27 -21.20
N SER A 181 22.02 4.12 -20.84
CA SER A 181 22.31 2.96 -21.70
C SER A 181 23.10 1.91 -20.89
N PRO A 182 22.63 0.66 -20.74
CA PRO A 182 21.31 0.15 -21.10
C PRO A 182 20.15 0.89 -20.44
N SER A 183 19.00 0.88 -21.11
CA SER A 183 17.72 1.04 -20.44
C SER A 183 17.48 -0.19 -19.57
N GLN A 184 17.43 0.03 -18.27
CA GLN A 184 17.04 -0.95 -17.25
C GLN A 184 15.55 -0.81 -17.03
N HIS A 185 14.87 -1.93 -16.85
CA HIS A 185 13.44 -1.99 -16.61
C HIS A 185 13.19 -2.61 -15.24
N LEU A 186 12.34 -1.96 -14.45
CA LEU A 186 11.83 -2.46 -13.17
C LEU A 186 10.30 -2.43 -13.22
N ALA A 187 9.69 -3.61 -13.25
CA ALA A 187 8.26 -3.78 -13.05
C ALA A 187 8.02 -4.41 -11.68
N PHE A 188 7.12 -3.87 -10.88
CA PHE A 188 6.91 -4.35 -9.52
C PHE A 188 5.49 -4.11 -9.03
N VAL A 189 5.07 -4.96 -8.11
CA VAL A 189 3.93 -4.73 -7.22
C VAL A 189 4.36 -5.15 -5.82
N VAL A 190 4.23 -4.24 -4.85
CA VAL A 190 4.62 -4.48 -3.46
C VAL A 190 3.52 -4.05 -2.50
N LEU A 191 3.28 -4.85 -1.47
CA LEU A 191 2.20 -4.69 -0.51
C LEU A 191 2.80 -4.58 0.90
N ASP A 192 2.48 -3.49 1.59
CA ASP A 192 2.84 -3.24 2.99
C ASP A 192 1.68 -3.66 3.89
N TYR A 193 1.91 -4.65 4.75
CA TYR A 193 0.99 -5.05 5.82
C TYR A 193 1.52 -4.66 7.21
N GLY A 194 2.74 -4.14 7.28
CA GLY A 194 3.36 -3.60 8.47
C GLY A 194 4.49 -4.44 9.02
N MET A 195 4.42 -4.81 10.30
CA MET A 195 5.52 -5.52 10.94
C MET A 195 5.69 -6.96 10.44
N THR A 196 4.64 -7.54 9.85
CA THR A 196 4.63 -8.92 9.35
C THR A 196 3.69 -9.02 8.15
N GLY A 197 4.04 -9.86 7.18
CA GLY A 197 3.16 -10.21 6.06
C GLY A 197 3.34 -9.35 4.81
N ASP A 198 4.36 -8.49 4.78
CA ASP A 198 4.75 -7.79 3.55
C ASP A 198 5.04 -8.80 2.44
N THR A 199 4.62 -8.45 1.23
CA THR A 199 4.75 -9.34 0.09
C THR A 199 4.76 -8.54 -1.21
N GLY A 200 4.97 -9.24 -2.31
CA GLY A 200 5.04 -8.66 -3.64
C GLY A 200 6.15 -9.27 -4.46
N VAL A 201 6.35 -8.67 -5.61
CA VAL A 201 7.24 -9.16 -6.65
C VAL A 201 7.91 -8.00 -7.37
N ALA A 202 9.16 -8.20 -7.74
CA ALA A 202 9.90 -7.31 -8.60
C ALA A 202 10.47 -8.10 -9.78
N PHE A 203 10.24 -7.60 -10.98
CA PHE A 203 10.82 -8.03 -12.23
C PHE A 203 11.86 -7.00 -12.65
N TYR A 204 13.08 -7.47 -12.87
CA TYR A 204 14.16 -6.64 -13.35
C TYR A 204 14.67 -7.19 -14.68
N ALA A 205 14.83 -6.30 -15.66
CA ALA A 205 15.45 -6.60 -16.94
C ALA A 205 16.48 -5.54 -17.28
N ASN A 206 17.68 -5.99 -17.65
CA ASN A 206 18.67 -5.14 -18.28
C ASN A 206 18.67 -5.45 -19.79
N LEU A 207 18.48 -4.46 -20.66
CA LEU A 207 18.35 -4.75 -22.10
C LEU A 207 19.69 -4.89 -22.85
N THR A 208 20.84 -4.57 -22.24
CA THR A 208 22.17 -4.78 -22.89
C THR A 208 22.96 -5.95 -22.31
N SER A 209 22.50 -6.55 -21.23
CA SER A 209 23.02 -7.82 -20.71
C SER A 209 21.85 -8.79 -20.53
N PRO A 210 22.00 -10.11 -20.69
CA PRO A 210 20.89 -11.06 -20.52
C PRO A 210 20.39 -11.19 -19.07
N LEU A 211 20.69 -10.23 -18.19
CA LEU A 211 20.26 -10.21 -16.81
C LEU A 211 18.77 -9.86 -16.74
N THR A 212 17.96 -10.91 -16.61
CA THR A 212 16.53 -10.85 -16.35
C THR A 212 16.22 -11.74 -15.16
N TYR A 213 15.41 -11.25 -14.22
CA TYR A 213 14.97 -12.06 -13.09
C TYR A 213 13.67 -11.54 -12.47
N GLN A 214 12.98 -12.45 -11.79
CA GLN A 214 11.85 -12.21 -10.90
C GLN A 214 12.29 -12.49 -9.47
N ALA A 215 11.97 -11.60 -8.52
CA ALA A 215 12.32 -11.75 -7.13
C ALA A 215 11.13 -11.42 -6.22
N PRO A 216 10.80 -12.27 -5.23
CA PRO A 216 9.80 -11.95 -4.22
C PRO A 216 10.33 -10.85 -3.29
N THR A 217 9.44 -9.98 -2.82
CA THR A 217 9.80 -8.82 -1.98
C THR A 217 9.22 -8.98 -0.56
N PRO A 218 9.91 -9.68 0.35
CA PRO A 218 9.37 -10.03 1.66
C PRO A 218 9.39 -8.88 2.69
N VAL A 219 9.95 -7.72 2.33
CA VAL A 219 10.03 -6.55 3.21
C VAL A 219 9.64 -5.33 2.40
N VAL A 220 8.59 -4.65 2.85
CA VAL A 220 7.99 -3.51 2.14
C VAL A 220 7.66 -2.43 3.16
N ARG A 221 7.89 -1.17 2.81
CA ARG A 221 7.41 -0.03 3.56
C ARG A 221 6.78 0.95 2.60
N VAL A 222 5.58 1.41 2.89
CA VAL A 222 4.88 2.46 2.14
C VAL A 222 4.62 3.64 3.08
N ASP A 223 5.11 4.82 2.69
CA ASP A 223 4.97 6.04 3.49
C ASP A 223 4.80 7.27 2.58
N GLY A 224 3.66 7.95 2.72
CA GLY A 224 3.27 9.04 1.86
C GLY A 224 3.28 8.63 0.37
N HIS A 225 4.14 9.30 -0.40
CA HIS A 225 4.32 9.08 -1.84
C HIS A 225 5.53 8.21 -2.18
N SER A 226 6.14 7.56 -1.18
CA SER A 226 7.31 6.70 -1.38
C SER A 226 7.04 5.27 -0.93
N ALA A 227 7.66 4.33 -1.62
CA ALA A 227 7.74 2.95 -1.18
C ALA A 227 9.18 2.46 -1.21
N TRP A 228 9.50 1.60 -0.26
CA TRP A 228 10.78 0.93 -0.13
C TRP A 228 10.53 -0.57 -0.09
N PHE A 229 11.35 -1.34 -0.78
CA PHE A 229 11.26 -2.79 -0.73
C PHE A 229 12.63 -3.40 -0.99
N ALA A 230 12.84 -4.63 -0.52
CA ALA A 230 14.10 -5.32 -0.70
C ALA A 230 13.90 -6.79 -1.06
N TYR A 231 14.88 -7.33 -1.77
CA TYR A 231 14.95 -8.73 -2.13
C TYR A 231 16.41 -9.17 -2.35
N THR A 232 16.62 -10.47 -2.38
CA THR A 232 17.88 -11.08 -2.79
C THR A 232 17.76 -11.52 -4.25
N ILE A 233 18.71 -11.13 -5.11
CA ILE A 233 18.70 -11.54 -6.51
C ILE A 233 18.75 -13.08 -6.57
N PRO A 234 17.81 -13.73 -7.29
CA PRO A 234 17.75 -15.19 -7.35
C PRO A 234 18.94 -15.79 -8.11
N ALA A 235 19.07 -17.11 -8.00
CA ALA A 235 20.06 -17.86 -8.78
C ALA A 235 19.85 -17.68 -10.29
N GLY A 236 20.92 -17.87 -11.08
CA GLY A 236 20.87 -17.80 -12.55
C GLY A 236 21.61 -16.61 -13.18
N SER A 237 22.27 -15.78 -12.36
CA SER A 237 23.13 -14.70 -12.85
C SER A 237 24.40 -14.53 -12.02
N SER A 238 25.35 -13.74 -12.52
CA SER A 238 26.56 -13.36 -11.79
C SER A 238 26.29 -12.49 -10.56
N LEU A 239 25.09 -11.94 -10.42
CA LEU A 239 24.67 -11.13 -9.28
C LEU A 239 23.80 -11.91 -8.28
N ALA A 240 23.62 -13.22 -8.48
CA ALA A 240 22.85 -14.07 -7.57
C ALA A 240 23.35 -13.94 -6.12
N GLY A 241 22.42 -13.84 -5.17
CA GLY A 241 22.73 -13.65 -3.75
C GLY A 241 22.98 -12.20 -3.33
N THR A 242 23.04 -11.26 -4.28
CA THR A 242 23.13 -9.82 -3.97
C THR A 242 21.83 -9.34 -3.34
N ASN A 243 21.92 -8.63 -2.21
CA ASN A 243 20.75 -8.06 -1.53
C ASN A 243 20.56 -6.62 -2.00
N VAL A 244 19.42 -6.35 -2.63
CA VAL A 244 19.11 -5.05 -3.21
C VAL A 244 17.93 -4.46 -2.46
N ALA A 245 18.04 -3.18 -2.10
CA ALA A 245 16.95 -2.38 -1.57
C ALA A 245 16.61 -1.28 -2.58
N TRP A 246 15.33 -1.15 -2.89
CA TRP A 246 14.77 -0.14 -3.78
C TRP A 246 14.05 0.94 -2.97
N LYS A 247 14.06 2.14 -3.53
CA LYS A 247 13.16 3.24 -3.19
C LYS A 247 12.51 3.72 -4.48
N VAL A 248 11.19 3.78 -4.48
CA VAL A 248 10.37 4.36 -5.55
C VAL A 248 9.58 5.53 -4.99
N THR A 249 9.30 6.53 -5.82
CA THR A 249 8.52 7.70 -5.42
C THR A 249 7.61 8.14 -6.56
N ASP A 250 6.33 8.28 -6.23
CA ASP A 250 5.25 8.79 -7.08
C ASP A 250 5.25 10.33 -6.99
N ASN A 251 5.75 10.99 -8.02
CA ASN A 251 6.03 12.43 -8.05
C ASN A 251 5.94 12.98 -9.50
N ALA A 252 6.19 14.28 -9.67
CA ALA A 252 6.36 14.87 -10.99
C ALA A 252 7.78 15.49 -11.13
N PRO A 253 8.79 14.75 -11.64
CA PRO A 253 8.75 13.39 -12.19
C PRO A 253 8.79 12.27 -11.13
N ASP A 254 8.36 11.06 -11.53
CA ASP A 254 8.53 9.85 -10.73
C ASP A 254 10.01 9.52 -10.55
N MET A 255 10.34 8.77 -9.50
CA MET A 255 11.72 8.40 -9.20
C MET A 255 11.88 6.93 -8.83
N VAL A 256 12.93 6.31 -9.34
CA VAL A 256 13.39 4.96 -8.94
C VAL A 256 14.86 5.02 -8.54
N GLY A 257 15.21 4.36 -7.44
CA GLY A 257 16.59 4.25 -6.99
C GLY A 257 16.84 3.01 -6.18
N PHE A 258 18.11 2.60 -6.09
CA PHE A 258 18.51 1.41 -5.35
C PHE A 258 19.86 1.55 -4.65
N SER A 259 20.05 0.70 -3.66
CA SER A 259 21.32 0.46 -2.97
C SER A 259 21.51 -1.04 -2.72
N VAL A 260 22.76 -1.49 -2.66
CA VAL A 260 23.11 -2.87 -2.32
C VAL A 260 23.44 -2.96 -0.84
N ALA A 261 23.01 -4.04 -0.20
CA ALA A 261 23.27 -4.33 1.20
C ALA A 261 24.14 -5.59 1.37
N PRO A 262 24.94 -5.69 2.45
CA PRO A 262 25.80 -6.85 2.70
C PRO A 262 25.02 -8.12 3.08
N SER A 263 23.76 -8.00 3.51
CA SER A 263 22.90 -9.13 3.89
C SER A 263 21.41 -8.79 3.70
N ALA A 264 20.56 -9.81 3.65
CA ALA A 264 19.10 -9.62 3.60
C ALA A 264 18.58 -8.85 4.82
N SER A 265 19.10 -9.14 6.02
CA SER A 265 18.77 -8.40 7.25
C SER A 265 19.19 -6.93 7.17
N ALA A 266 20.34 -6.62 6.57
CA ALA A 266 20.76 -5.24 6.36
C ALA A 266 19.85 -4.52 5.36
N ALA A 267 19.46 -5.17 4.26
CA ALA A 267 18.50 -4.60 3.31
C ALA A 267 17.14 -4.32 3.96
N ALA A 268 16.64 -5.25 4.78
CA ALA A 268 15.42 -5.07 5.56
C ALA A 268 15.50 -3.87 6.52
N MET A 269 16.63 -3.71 7.22
CA MET A 269 16.86 -2.53 8.07
C MET A 269 16.87 -1.23 7.27
N MET A 270 17.43 -1.21 6.07
CA MET A 270 17.40 -0.04 5.18
C MET A 270 15.97 0.34 4.77
N VAL A 271 15.16 -0.66 4.37
CA VAL A 271 13.74 -0.47 4.03
C VAL A 271 12.98 0.11 5.21
N ASN A 272 13.10 -0.53 6.38
CA ASN A 272 12.44 -0.08 7.60
C ASN A 272 12.89 1.30 8.06
N ALA A 273 14.14 1.68 7.82
CA ALA A 273 14.66 3.02 8.13
C ALA A 273 14.20 4.10 7.12
N GLY A 274 13.66 3.72 5.95
CA GLY A 274 13.29 4.68 4.90
C GLY A 274 14.53 5.31 4.25
N PHE A 275 15.52 4.49 3.91
CA PHE A 275 16.81 4.95 3.37
C PHE A 275 16.66 5.84 2.12
N SER A 276 17.69 6.65 1.84
CA SER A 276 17.83 7.33 0.55
C SER A 276 18.83 6.56 -0.31
N PRO A 277 18.47 6.23 -1.56
CA PRO A 277 19.30 5.39 -2.40
C PRO A 277 20.55 6.12 -2.87
N THR A 278 21.62 5.34 -3.07
CA THR A 278 22.89 5.83 -3.59
C THR A 278 22.77 6.25 -5.04
N ASN A 279 21.95 5.54 -5.82
CA ASN A 279 21.63 5.85 -7.20
C ASN A 279 20.13 6.10 -7.32
N ALA A 280 19.75 7.23 -7.90
CA ALA A 280 18.36 7.58 -8.18
C ALA A 280 18.23 8.13 -9.60
N TYR A 281 17.12 7.79 -10.25
CA TYR A 281 16.82 8.15 -11.62
C TYR A 281 15.41 8.71 -11.69
N ASN A 282 15.25 9.82 -12.42
CA ASN A 282 13.92 10.30 -12.79
C ASN A 282 13.37 9.40 -13.91
N VAL A 283 12.09 9.04 -13.78
CA VAL A 283 11.34 8.29 -14.80
C VAL A 283 10.09 9.07 -15.19
N SER A 284 9.31 8.56 -16.12
CA SER A 284 8.15 9.29 -16.63
C SER A 284 7.10 9.40 -15.54
N THR A 285 6.46 10.56 -15.41
CA THR A 285 5.32 10.70 -14.50
C THR A 285 4.21 9.71 -14.87
N GLY A 286 3.73 8.97 -13.89
CA GLY A 286 2.71 7.95 -14.03
C GLY A 286 3.25 6.55 -14.30
N ASP A 287 4.58 6.36 -14.36
CA ASP A 287 5.21 5.04 -14.41
C ASP A 287 5.17 4.35 -13.03
N ILE A 288 5.04 5.11 -11.95
CA ILE A 288 4.97 4.64 -10.57
C ILE A 288 3.68 5.16 -9.91
N ALA A 289 3.00 4.28 -9.17
CA ALA A 289 1.90 4.67 -8.29
C ALA A 289 2.17 4.19 -6.87
N VAL A 290 2.09 5.09 -5.90
CA VAL A 290 2.21 4.77 -4.47
C VAL A 290 0.93 5.14 -3.76
N VAL A 291 0.33 4.19 -3.05
CA VAL A 291 -0.90 4.38 -2.30
C VAL A 291 -0.67 3.97 -0.86
N GLN A 292 -0.60 4.98 0.01
CA GLN A 292 -0.73 4.75 1.45
C GLN A 292 -2.21 4.66 1.80
N LEU A 293 -2.63 3.48 2.26
CA LEU A 293 -3.94 3.31 2.87
C LEU A 293 -3.83 3.91 4.28
N ARG A 294 -4.78 4.75 4.70
CA ARG A 294 -4.72 5.32 6.05
C ARG A 294 -4.51 4.16 7.04
N PRO A 295 -3.52 4.23 7.95
CA PRO A 295 -3.25 3.10 8.83
C PRO A 295 -4.53 2.69 9.54
N ALA A 296 -4.79 1.39 9.65
CA ALA A 296 -5.78 0.91 10.61
C ALA A 296 -5.43 1.51 11.99
N PRO A 297 -6.43 1.95 12.80
CA PRO A 297 -6.18 2.59 14.10
C PRO A 297 -5.18 1.77 14.91
N ARG A 298 -3.98 2.31 15.14
CA ARG A 298 -2.93 1.60 15.88
C ARG A 298 -3.04 2.00 17.34
N LEU A 299 -3.41 1.05 18.20
CA LEU A 299 -3.39 1.26 19.64
C LEU A 299 -1.94 1.54 20.07
N LEU A 300 -1.66 2.73 20.59
CA LEU A 300 -0.37 3.14 21.14
C LEU A 300 -0.22 2.73 22.61
N GLY A 301 -1.33 2.66 23.33
CA GLY A 301 -1.38 2.20 24.71
C GLY A 301 -2.81 2.24 25.23
N HIS A 302 -3.03 1.54 26.34
CA HIS A 302 -4.29 1.62 27.06
C HIS A 302 -4.07 1.64 28.56
N ALA A 303 -4.98 2.28 29.27
CA ALA A 303 -4.99 2.25 30.71
C ALA A 303 -6.40 2.00 31.23
N SER A 304 -6.48 1.20 32.27
CA SER A 304 -7.73 0.93 32.96
C SER A 304 -7.51 0.86 34.46
N GLY A 305 -8.54 1.17 35.23
CA GLY A 305 -8.45 1.01 36.67
C GLY A 305 -9.77 1.24 37.36
N ASP A 306 -9.90 0.60 38.51
CA ASP A 306 -10.99 0.78 39.46
C ASP A 306 -10.35 1.16 40.81
N VAL A 307 -10.24 2.46 41.06
CA VAL A 307 -9.38 3.00 42.13
C VAL A 307 -10.16 3.84 43.13
N TRP A 308 -9.79 3.69 44.39
CA TRP A 308 -10.24 4.51 45.51
C TRP A 308 -9.11 5.41 46.00
N PHE A 309 -9.41 6.69 46.20
CA PHE A 309 -8.42 7.69 46.61
C PHE A 309 -9.02 8.78 47.51
N GLY A 310 -8.15 9.59 48.08
CA GLY A 310 -8.48 10.61 49.10
C GLY A 310 -8.04 10.21 50.51
N PRO A 311 -8.43 10.99 51.54
CA PRO A 311 -8.03 10.73 52.93
C PRO A 311 -8.52 9.36 53.43
N ARG A 312 -7.89 8.86 54.49
CA ARG A 312 -8.08 7.53 55.08
C ARG A 312 -9.58 7.19 55.19
N GLY A 313 -10.01 6.11 54.52
CA GLY A 313 -11.43 5.73 54.43
C GLY A 313 -12.12 5.99 53.08
N ALA A 314 -11.36 6.21 51.99
CA ALA A 314 -11.80 6.15 50.60
C ALA A 314 -13.12 6.91 50.30
N ARG A 315 -13.01 8.22 50.10
CA ARG A 315 -14.17 9.11 49.86
C ARG A 315 -14.44 9.37 48.37
N GLN A 316 -13.51 9.01 47.49
CA GLN A 316 -13.61 9.13 46.04
C GLN A 316 -13.27 7.81 45.36
N MET A 317 -14.00 7.48 44.31
CA MET A 317 -13.81 6.32 43.45
C MET A 317 -13.80 6.77 41.99
N MET A 318 -12.89 6.22 41.20
CA MET A 318 -12.87 6.37 39.74
C MET A 318 -12.68 5.01 39.09
N SER A 319 -13.55 4.70 38.14
CA SER A 319 -13.43 3.60 37.20
C SER A 319 -13.16 4.19 35.82
N PHE A 320 -12.17 3.69 35.09
CA PHE A 320 -11.86 4.21 33.76
C PHE A 320 -11.28 3.13 32.84
N ALA A 321 -11.48 3.34 31.54
CA ALA A 321 -10.80 2.63 30.47
C ALA A 321 -10.53 3.63 29.35
N VAL A 322 -9.26 3.81 28.98
CA VAL A 322 -8.79 4.77 27.98
C VAL A 322 -7.82 4.12 27.00
N TYR A 323 -7.90 4.54 25.75
CA TYR A 323 -7.19 3.97 24.62
C TYR A 323 -6.59 5.11 23.80
N ASP A 324 -5.27 5.13 23.72
CA ASP A 324 -4.46 6.05 22.92
C ASP A 324 -4.28 5.44 21.53
N TYR A 325 -4.77 6.12 20.50
CA TYR A 325 -4.69 5.65 19.11
C TYR A 325 -3.84 6.59 18.26
N ALA A 326 -2.92 6.01 17.50
CA ALA A 326 -2.36 6.72 16.36
C ALA A 326 -3.37 6.71 15.21
N PHE A 327 -3.50 7.86 14.55
CA PHE A 327 -4.23 8.02 13.28
C PHE A 327 -5.76 7.81 13.39
N ALA A 328 -6.30 7.76 14.60
CA ALA A 328 -7.73 7.81 14.90
C ALA A 328 -7.95 8.60 16.21
N PRO A 329 -9.15 9.17 16.45
CA PRO A 329 -9.46 9.79 17.73
C PRO A 329 -9.33 8.78 18.88
N ASP A 330 -8.79 9.26 19.99
CA ASP A 330 -8.71 8.50 21.23
C ASP A 330 -10.11 8.13 21.73
N ARG A 331 -10.15 7.11 22.60
CA ARG A 331 -11.43 6.62 23.13
C ARG A 331 -11.29 6.31 24.60
N GLY A 332 -12.38 6.52 25.32
CA GLY A 332 -12.44 6.07 26.69
C GLY A 332 -13.68 6.53 27.41
N SER A 333 -13.84 5.99 28.61
CA SER A 333 -14.88 6.43 29.52
C SER A 333 -14.37 6.45 30.94
N VAL A 334 -14.95 7.35 31.73
CA VAL A 334 -14.66 7.51 33.15
C VAL A 334 -15.99 7.46 33.89
N ALA A 335 -16.09 6.63 34.92
CA ALA A 335 -17.14 6.71 35.93
C ALA A 335 -16.53 7.20 37.23
N TYR A 336 -16.96 8.37 37.70
CA TYR A 336 -16.44 9.00 38.91
C TYR A 336 -17.54 9.09 39.97
N ARG A 337 -17.16 8.88 41.24
CA ARG A 337 -18.03 9.03 42.40
C ARG A 337 -17.27 9.64 43.58
N ASN A 338 -17.84 10.68 44.17
CA ASN A 338 -17.41 11.27 45.44
C ASN A 338 -18.52 11.13 46.47
N LEU A 339 -18.32 10.23 47.44
CA LEU A 339 -19.32 9.90 48.45
C LEU A 339 -19.58 11.06 49.42
N SER A 340 -18.55 11.87 49.72
CA SER A 340 -18.67 12.98 50.67
C SER A 340 -19.34 14.21 50.06
N ALA A 341 -19.23 14.39 48.75
CA ALA A 341 -19.87 15.50 48.03
C ALA A 341 -21.20 15.11 47.37
N GLY A 342 -21.60 13.83 47.43
CA GLY A 342 -22.81 13.34 46.74
C GLY A 342 -22.73 13.43 45.21
N ILE A 343 -21.52 13.41 44.64
CA ILE A 343 -21.29 13.57 43.20
C ILE A 343 -21.09 12.20 42.57
N ALA A 344 -21.78 11.92 41.46
CA ALA A 344 -21.54 10.75 40.63
C ALA A 344 -21.86 11.05 39.16
N TYR A 345 -21.01 10.64 38.24
CA TYR A 345 -21.25 10.80 36.80
C TYR A 345 -20.44 9.78 35.98
N ARG A 346 -20.81 9.65 34.70
CA ARG A 346 -20.01 9.00 33.67
C ARG A 346 -19.69 10.02 32.57
N ALA A 347 -18.45 10.08 32.13
CA ALA A 347 -17.98 10.99 31.09
C ALA A 347 -17.23 10.19 29.99
N TYR A 348 -17.26 10.72 28.77
CA TYR A 348 -16.42 10.25 27.68
C TYR A 348 -15.14 11.08 27.63
N VAL A 349 -14.05 10.42 27.28
CA VAL A 349 -12.73 11.04 27.17
C VAL A 349 -12.57 11.69 25.80
N HIS A 350 -11.86 12.82 25.74
CA HIS A 350 -11.55 13.51 24.48
C HIS A 350 -10.17 13.13 23.97
N ASP A 351 -9.13 13.36 24.78
CA ASP A 351 -7.74 13.12 24.44
C ASP A 351 -7.11 12.12 25.43
N VAL A 352 -6.23 11.24 24.92
CA VAL A 352 -5.49 10.27 25.72
C VAL A 352 -4.02 10.27 25.29
N ARG A 353 -3.12 10.21 26.26
CA ARG A 353 -1.72 9.89 26.03
C ARG A 353 -1.27 8.82 26.99
N VAL A 354 -0.81 7.69 26.47
CA VAL A 354 -0.23 6.61 27.27
C VAL A 354 1.29 6.57 27.08
N THR A 355 1.99 6.55 28.19
CA THR A 355 3.44 6.38 28.29
C THR A 355 3.73 5.17 29.18
N PRO A 356 4.96 4.63 29.19
CA PRO A 356 5.31 3.58 30.14
C PRO A 356 4.92 3.99 31.55
N HIS A 357 4.06 3.19 32.19
CA HIS A 357 3.59 3.37 33.57
C HIS A 357 2.71 4.59 33.84
N THR A 358 2.31 5.40 32.84
CA THR A 358 1.46 6.58 33.09
C THR A 358 0.52 6.86 31.93
N ALA A 359 -0.74 7.12 32.24
CA ALA A 359 -1.72 7.62 31.30
C ALA A 359 -2.20 9.03 31.69
N TYR A 360 -2.36 9.87 30.69
CA TYR A 360 -2.96 11.20 30.77
C TYR A 360 -4.23 11.17 29.94
N PHE A 361 -5.32 11.75 30.46
CA PHE A 361 -6.57 11.85 29.71
C PHE A 361 -7.43 12.98 30.25
N ASP A 362 -8.30 13.54 29.42
CA ASP A 362 -9.22 14.59 29.82
C ASP A 362 -10.69 14.23 29.54
N TYR A 363 -11.61 14.94 30.20
CA TYR A 363 -13.02 14.91 29.86
C TYR A 363 -13.75 16.14 30.39
N VAL A 364 -14.94 16.41 29.85
CA VAL A 364 -15.86 17.42 30.39
C VAL A 364 -16.89 16.75 31.31
N VAL A 365 -17.07 17.29 32.51
CA VAL A 365 -18.09 16.80 33.44
C VAL A 365 -19.48 17.04 32.83
N PRO A 366 -20.31 15.99 32.64
CA PRO A 366 -21.50 16.11 31.80
C PRO A 366 -22.74 16.59 32.56
N THR A 367 -22.78 16.39 33.88
CA THR A 367 -23.98 16.64 34.71
C THR A 367 -23.61 17.09 36.12
N GLY A 368 -24.61 17.56 36.87
CA GLY A 368 -24.45 18.00 38.26
C GLY A 368 -23.88 19.41 38.41
N SER A 369 -23.51 19.76 39.65
CA SER A 369 -23.02 21.09 40.01
C SER A 369 -21.68 21.47 39.37
N LEU A 370 -20.95 20.49 38.84
CA LEU A 370 -19.66 20.68 38.16
C LEU A 370 -19.78 20.60 36.63
N LYS A 371 -21.00 20.53 36.07
CA LYS A 371 -21.22 20.41 34.63
C LYS A 371 -20.42 21.47 33.84
N GLY A 372 -19.75 21.04 32.78
CA GLY A 372 -18.93 21.91 31.93
C GLY A 372 -17.49 22.10 32.41
N THR A 373 -17.14 21.60 33.59
CA THR A 373 -15.75 21.62 34.09
C THR A 373 -14.90 20.64 33.28
N ILE A 374 -13.73 21.09 32.82
CA ILE A 374 -12.77 20.26 32.08
C ILE A 374 -11.75 19.71 33.06
N LEU A 375 -11.76 18.39 33.27
CA LEU A 375 -10.84 17.70 34.16
C LEU A 375 -9.77 16.99 33.34
N VAL A 376 -8.50 17.22 33.70
CA VAL A 376 -7.36 16.51 33.13
C VAL A 376 -6.78 15.62 34.21
N TRP A 377 -6.64 14.34 33.91
CA TRP A 377 -6.15 13.30 34.81
C TRP A 377 -4.75 12.86 34.42
N LYS A 378 -3.96 12.53 35.46
CA LYS A 378 -2.72 11.79 35.37
C LYS A 378 -2.84 10.59 36.29
N VAL A 379 -2.63 9.40 35.74
CA VAL A 379 -2.68 8.16 36.50
C VAL A 379 -1.40 7.37 36.26
N SER A 380 -0.74 6.93 37.33
CA SER A 380 0.59 6.31 37.28
C SER A 380 0.60 4.96 37.99
N ASP A 381 0.96 3.92 37.23
CA ASP A 381 1.13 2.52 37.66
C ASP A 381 2.56 2.31 38.16
N HIS A 382 2.75 2.10 39.46
CA HIS A 382 4.08 1.84 40.00
C HIS A 382 4.31 0.38 40.39
N GLY A 383 3.46 -0.54 39.91
CA GLY A 383 3.59 -1.98 40.12
C GLY A 383 3.64 -2.37 41.60
N LYS A 384 4.83 -2.65 42.14
CA LYS A 384 5.01 -3.07 43.55
C LYS A 384 4.94 -1.91 44.55
N ARG A 385 4.92 -0.65 44.09
CA ARG A 385 4.72 0.54 44.94
C ARG A 385 3.27 1.00 44.84
N HIS A 386 2.89 1.99 45.65
CA HIS A 386 1.55 2.53 45.59
C HIS A 386 1.32 3.30 44.28
N ASP A 387 0.24 2.97 43.57
CA ASP A 387 -0.22 3.72 42.41
C ASP A 387 -0.66 5.14 42.80
N HIS A 388 -0.58 6.04 41.83
CA HIS A 388 -0.94 7.44 42.03
C HIS A 388 -2.00 7.88 41.03
N VAL A 389 -2.93 8.70 41.53
CA VAL A 389 -3.89 9.41 40.69
C VAL A 389 -3.86 10.89 41.05
N GLY A 390 -3.94 11.75 40.04
CA GLY A 390 -4.09 13.17 40.25
C GLY A 390 -4.86 13.83 39.11
N PHE A 391 -5.46 14.98 39.41
CA PHE A 391 -6.16 15.78 38.43
C PHE A 391 -5.93 17.28 38.61
N SER A 392 -6.19 18.01 37.54
CA SER A 392 -6.28 19.47 37.50
C SER A 392 -7.50 19.89 36.68
N VAL A 393 -7.95 21.13 36.87
CA VAL A 393 -9.01 21.73 36.06
C VAL A 393 -8.37 22.58 34.97
N ALA A 394 -8.69 22.32 33.72
CA ALA A 394 -8.22 23.13 32.59
C ALA A 394 -9.17 24.30 32.32
N SER A 395 -8.62 25.43 31.85
CA SER A 395 -9.39 26.63 31.50
C SER A 395 -10.10 26.52 30.14
N SER A 396 -9.68 25.61 29.27
CA SER A 396 -10.26 25.34 27.95
C SER A 396 -9.87 23.94 27.46
N LEU A 397 -10.53 23.44 26.41
CA LEU A 397 -10.19 22.14 25.79
C LEU A 397 -8.79 22.17 25.17
N SER A 398 -8.38 23.28 24.54
CA SER A 398 -7.01 23.43 24.02
C SER A 398 -5.95 23.41 25.12
N ALA A 399 -6.25 23.96 26.30
CA ALA A 399 -5.36 23.86 27.45
C ALA A 399 -5.31 22.42 27.98
N ALA A 400 -6.43 21.70 28.01
CA ALA A 400 -6.49 20.29 28.39
C ALA A 400 -5.67 19.41 27.45
N GLN A 401 -5.84 19.57 26.14
CA GLN A 401 -5.07 18.87 25.11
C GLN A 401 -3.57 19.07 25.32
N SER A 402 -3.11 20.32 25.52
CA SER A 402 -1.69 20.61 25.79
C SER A 402 -1.17 19.91 27.05
N MET A 403 -1.98 19.85 28.11
CA MET A 403 -1.64 19.14 29.35
C MET A 403 -1.55 17.62 29.16
N VAL A 404 -2.40 17.03 28.32
CA VAL A 404 -2.35 15.60 27.97
C VAL A 404 -1.12 15.31 27.11
N GLU A 405 -0.91 16.10 26.05
CA GLU A 405 0.17 15.92 25.09
C GLU A 405 1.56 16.09 25.70
N HIS A 406 1.75 17.03 26.63
CA HIS A 406 3.06 17.34 27.19
C HIS A 406 3.25 16.81 28.62
N GLY A 407 2.18 16.32 29.23
CA GLY A 407 2.14 15.95 30.64
C GLY A 407 2.05 17.19 31.54
N PHE A 408 1.65 16.96 32.79
CA PHE A 408 1.51 18.02 33.79
C PHE A 408 1.75 17.49 35.20
N THR A 409 1.93 18.42 36.15
CA THR A 409 1.89 18.13 37.58
C THR A 409 0.49 18.41 38.12
N PRO A 410 -0.22 17.41 38.66
CA PRO A 410 -1.57 17.61 39.17
C PRO A 410 -1.62 18.58 40.35
N THR A 411 -2.63 19.44 40.37
CA THR A 411 -2.93 20.30 41.52
C THR A 411 -3.50 19.49 42.69
N ASN A 412 -4.21 18.40 42.38
CA ASN A 412 -4.73 17.46 43.35
C ASN A 412 -4.11 16.09 43.06
N GLN A 413 -3.34 15.55 44.01
CA GLN A 413 -2.67 14.26 43.86
C GLN A 413 -2.90 13.39 45.09
N TYR A 414 -3.16 12.11 44.85
CA TYR A 414 -3.45 11.13 45.88
C TYR A 414 -2.74 9.81 45.61
N THR A 415 -2.40 9.13 46.70
CA THR A 415 -2.03 7.72 46.66
C THR A 415 -3.28 6.87 46.56
N VAL A 416 -3.29 5.86 45.69
CA VAL A 416 -4.39 4.89 45.60
C VAL A 416 -4.44 4.08 46.89
N THR A 417 -5.61 4.04 47.51
CA THR A 417 -5.83 3.41 48.82
C THR A 417 -6.43 2.01 48.72
N ARG A 418 -7.16 1.72 47.63
CA ARG A 418 -7.74 0.41 47.31
C ARG A 418 -8.02 0.32 45.81
N GLY A 419 -7.93 -0.87 45.25
CA GLY A 419 -8.18 -1.15 43.85
C GLY A 419 -6.87 -1.33 43.08
N ASN A 420 -7.01 -1.60 41.78
CA ASN A 420 -5.88 -1.81 40.89
C ASN A 420 -5.96 -0.81 39.74
N LEU A 421 -4.81 -0.30 39.36
CA LEU A 421 -4.60 0.45 38.15
C LEU A 421 -3.67 -0.35 37.25
N THR A 422 -3.89 -0.28 35.95
CA THR A 422 -3.06 -0.99 34.98
C THR A 422 -2.83 -0.10 33.79
N VAL A 423 -1.56 0.12 33.47
CA VAL A 423 -1.13 0.85 32.27
C VAL A 423 -0.36 -0.11 31.38
N HIS A 424 -0.88 -0.33 30.18
CA HIS A 424 -0.33 -1.25 29.21
C HIS A 424 0.10 -0.50 27.95
N MET A 425 1.38 -0.66 27.62
CA MET A 425 1.91 -0.39 26.29
C MET A 425 1.86 -1.71 25.50
N PRO A 426 1.52 -1.70 24.20
CA PRO A 426 1.54 -2.88 23.34
C PRO A 426 2.89 -3.59 23.30
#